data_AF-A0AAD5PXZ6-F1
#
_entry.id   AF-A0AAD5PXZ6-F1
#
_cell.length_a   1.000
_cell.length_b   1.000
_cell.length_c   1.000
_cell.angle_alpha   90.00
_cell.angle_beta   90.00
_cell.angle_gamma   90.00
#
_symmetry.space_group_name_H-M   'P 1'
#
loop_
_entity.id
_entity.type
_entity.pdbx_description
1 polymer ?
#
loop_
_entity_poly.entity_id
_entity_poly.type
_entity_poly.pdbx_seq_one_letter_code
_entity_poly.pdbx_strand_id
1 'polypeptide(L)'
;MTGRGKGGKGLGKGGAKRHRKVLRDNIQGITKPAIRRLARRGGVKRISGLIYEETRGVLKVFLENVIRDAVTYTEHAKRKTVTAMDVVYALKRQGRTLYGFACEPFGSIPVFNGECSRMRAIGIAVRILVVLLLWDCEASTVDKANLSQTSLNVTETTSFCGGFVTHSFGNITSPKYPSNYDDMLNCKWHFLVQSSHRILFQFYKLFSTEHGYDRVSIYDGISNSARLIVELSGNDSLSQIFTTTSNTATVRFTTDNSLNFPGFALYYSTDPIPACGGVLYTDGTIETPDFPAHYPSSAKCRWVITADIDKRIEITFESFQTEPGRDFLTIMDPLTDLPLLIHSGFSLPETLISPSNQLILIFQSDHVINQPGFELSYKII
;
A
#
# COMPACT_ATOMS: atom_id res chain seq x y z
N MET A 1 16.24 38.40 62.57
CA MET A 1 16.23 37.99 61.15
C MET A 1 14.82 37.54 60.79
N THR A 2 14.25 38.14 59.74
CA THR A 2 13.24 37.59 58.79
C THR A 2 11.98 36.95 59.41
N GLY A 3 10.76 37.49 59.32
CA GLY A 3 10.08 37.99 58.12
C GLY A 3 9.37 36.85 57.38
N ARG A 4 8.04 36.77 57.48
CA ARG A 4 7.04 36.14 56.56
C ARG A 4 5.77 35.83 57.37
N GLY A 5 4.55 36.12 56.96
CA GLY A 5 4.00 36.46 55.65
C GLY A 5 2.58 35.87 55.62
N LYS A 6 1.58 36.71 55.27
CA LYS A 6 0.15 36.40 55.22
C LYS A 6 -0.17 35.13 54.40
N GLY A 7 -1.19 34.38 54.82
CA GLY A 7 -1.81 33.32 54.01
C GLY A 7 -3.30 33.22 54.29
N GLY A 8 -4.12 33.92 53.49
CA GLY A 8 -5.57 33.91 53.57
C GLY A 8 -6.16 32.51 53.29
N LYS A 9 -7.16 32.12 54.09
CA LYS A 9 -7.98 30.93 53.84
C LYS A 9 -8.90 31.20 52.64
N GLY A 10 -8.49 30.73 51.47
CA GLY A 10 -9.33 30.70 50.27
C GLY A 10 -10.47 29.70 50.44
N LEU A 11 -11.70 30.19 50.25
CA LEU A 11 -12.94 29.43 50.13
C LEU A 11 -12.79 28.31 49.08
N GLY A 12 -12.88 27.06 49.52
CA GLY A 12 -12.95 25.89 48.64
C GLY A 12 -14.25 25.92 47.84
N LYS A 13 -14.16 26.22 46.54
CA LYS A 13 -15.30 26.17 45.62
C LYS A 13 -15.81 24.73 45.51
N GLY A 14 -17.09 24.54 45.83
CA GLY A 14 -17.81 23.28 45.71
C GLY A 14 -17.70 22.70 44.30
N GLY A 15 -17.36 21.42 44.21
CA GLY A 15 -17.29 20.69 42.96
C GLY A 15 -18.65 20.70 42.25
N ALA A 16 -18.67 21.14 40.99
CA ALA A 16 -19.86 21.15 40.16
C ALA A 16 -20.45 19.72 40.04
N LYS A 17 -21.68 19.53 40.54
CA LYS A 17 -22.47 18.32 40.28
C LYS A 17 -22.74 18.22 38.77
N ARG A 18 -22.17 17.22 38.10
CA ARG A 18 -22.43 16.93 36.68
C ARG A 18 -23.90 16.52 36.49
N HIS A 19 -24.64 17.32 35.72
CA HIS A 19 -25.94 16.90 35.19
C HIS A 19 -25.75 15.76 34.17
N ARG A 20 -26.47 14.65 34.36
CA ARG A 20 -26.49 13.50 33.45
C ARG A 20 -27.36 13.82 32.22
N LYS A 21 -26.80 14.44 31.17
CA LYS A 21 -27.40 14.42 29.81
C LYS A 21 -27.56 12.97 29.33
N VAL A 22 -28.80 12.49 29.36
CA VAL A 22 -29.23 11.29 28.64
C VAL A 22 -29.18 11.62 27.13
N LEU A 23 -28.46 10.83 26.33
CA LEU A 23 -28.55 10.92 24.87
C LEU A 23 -29.98 10.52 24.49
N ARG A 24 -30.82 11.48 24.11
CA ARG A 24 -32.05 11.19 23.37
C ARG A 24 -31.67 10.78 21.94
N ASP A 25 -32.46 9.87 21.36
CA ASP A 25 -32.41 9.39 19.96
C ASP A 25 -32.57 10.50 18.90
N ASN A 26 -31.70 11.49 18.91
CA ASN A 26 -31.74 12.62 18.00
C ASN A 26 -31.01 12.26 16.70
N ILE A 27 -31.63 11.40 15.89
CA ILE A 27 -31.30 11.20 14.47
C ILE A 27 -31.23 12.55 13.72
N GLN A 28 -31.98 13.54 14.19
CA GLN A 28 -31.99 14.93 13.70
C GLN A 28 -30.71 15.72 14.00
N GLY A 29 -29.80 15.20 14.83
CA GLY A 29 -28.53 15.88 15.17
C GLY A 29 -27.58 16.03 13.98
N ILE A 30 -27.70 15.17 12.96
CA ILE A 30 -26.93 15.29 11.71
C ILE A 30 -27.71 16.21 10.75
N THR A 31 -27.20 17.43 10.57
CA THR A 31 -27.85 18.45 9.74
C THR A 31 -27.69 18.16 8.24
N LYS A 32 -28.69 18.54 7.42
CA LYS A 32 -28.62 18.39 5.94
C LYS A 32 -27.34 19.02 5.32
N PRO A 33 -26.84 20.17 5.80
CA PRO A 33 -25.55 20.71 5.35
C PRO A 33 -24.34 19.81 5.63
N ALA A 34 -24.31 19.09 6.76
CA ALA A 34 -23.20 18.17 7.08
C ALA A 34 -23.15 16.99 6.09
N ILE A 35 -24.31 16.40 5.80
CA ILE A 35 -24.45 15.31 4.81
C ILE A 35 -24.03 15.81 3.43
N ARG A 36 -24.42 17.04 3.06
CA ARG A 36 -24.02 17.65 1.78
C ARG A 36 -22.50 17.81 1.70
N ARG A 37 -21.82 18.28 2.75
CA ARG A 37 -20.36 18.40 2.76
C ARG A 37 -19.67 17.05 2.57
N LEU A 38 -20.16 16.00 3.24
CA LEU A 38 -19.63 14.65 3.10
C LEU A 38 -19.79 14.11 1.67
N ALA A 39 -21.00 14.19 1.12
CA ALA A 39 -21.31 13.69 -0.22
C ALA A 39 -20.49 14.41 -1.31
N ARG A 40 -20.24 15.71 -1.15
CA ARG A 40 -19.39 16.49 -2.08
C ARG A 40 -17.96 15.98 -2.13
N ARG A 41 -17.39 15.57 -0.97
CA ARG A 41 -16.05 14.98 -0.91
C ARG A 41 -15.99 13.60 -1.53
N GLY A 42 -17.11 12.87 -1.55
CA GLY A 42 -17.28 11.64 -2.32
C GLY A 42 -17.63 11.86 -3.79
N GLY A 43 -17.55 13.09 -4.33
CA GLY A 43 -17.82 13.39 -5.73
C GLY A 43 -19.29 13.56 -6.13
N VAL A 44 -20.22 13.54 -5.17
CA VAL A 44 -21.67 13.59 -5.46
C VAL A 44 -22.10 15.01 -5.85
N LYS A 45 -22.62 15.18 -7.07
CA LYS A 45 -23.01 16.49 -7.63
C LYS A 45 -24.43 16.96 -7.26
N ARG A 46 -25.40 16.07 -7.08
CA ARG A 46 -26.79 16.38 -6.66
C ARG A 46 -27.31 15.28 -5.74
N ILE A 47 -28.18 15.64 -4.78
CA ILE A 47 -28.74 14.72 -3.78
C ILE A 47 -30.25 14.96 -3.72
N SER A 48 -31.04 13.89 -3.82
CA SER A 48 -32.50 13.93 -3.67
C SER A 48 -32.91 14.14 -2.21
N GLY A 49 -34.06 14.77 -1.98
CA GLY A 49 -34.59 15.06 -0.65
C GLY A 49 -34.81 13.82 0.23
N LEU A 50 -35.16 12.69 -0.38
CA LEU A 50 -35.44 11.42 0.30
C LEU A 50 -34.15 10.74 0.82
N ILE A 51 -33.02 10.98 0.17
CA ILE A 51 -31.72 10.38 0.52
C ILE A 51 -31.22 10.88 1.89
N TYR A 52 -31.65 12.07 2.32
CA TYR A 52 -31.20 12.64 3.60
C TYR A 52 -31.65 11.82 4.82
N GLU A 53 -32.82 11.19 4.80
CA GLU A 53 -33.28 10.38 5.93
C GLU A 53 -32.63 8.99 5.91
N GLU A 54 -32.51 8.37 4.73
CA GLU A 54 -31.79 7.09 4.59
C GLU A 54 -30.32 7.22 5.01
N THR A 55 -29.64 8.29 4.60
CA THR A 55 -28.24 8.54 4.97
C THR A 55 -28.08 8.68 6.49
N ARG A 56 -29.05 9.28 7.18
CA ARG A 56 -29.01 9.37 8.65
C ARG A 56 -29.19 8.02 9.32
N GLY A 57 -30.06 7.17 8.77
CA GLY A 57 -30.22 5.79 9.24
C GLY A 57 -28.90 5.02 9.16
N VAL A 58 -28.23 5.07 8.00
CA VAL A 58 -26.93 4.42 7.79
C VAL A 58 -25.87 4.97 8.75
N LEU A 59 -25.79 6.30 8.90
CA LEU A 59 -24.83 6.94 9.82
C LEU A 59 -25.08 6.58 11.28
N LYS A 60 -26.35 6.45 11.70
CA LYS A 60 -26.71 6.01 13.05
C LYS A 60 -26.23 4.58 13.31
N VAL A 61 -26.59 3.64 12.43
CA VAL A 61 -26.19 2.22 12.56
C VAL A 61 -24.66 2.09 12.57
N PHE A 62 -23.99 2.84 11.71
CA PHE A 62 -22.52 2.87 11.68
C PHE A 62 -21.93 3.36 13.01
N LEU A 63 -22.40 4.51 13.51
CA LEU A 63 -21.90 5.08 14.76
C LEU A 63 -22.16 4.17 15.96
N GLU A 64 -23.35 3.55 16.02
CA GLU A 64 -23.70 2.60 17.08
C GLU A 64 -22.79 1.38 17.08
N ASN A 65 -22.47 0.82 15.90
CA ASN A 65 -21.57 -0.31 15.79
C ASN A 65 -20.14 0.07 16.23
N VAL A 66 -19.63 1.21 15.79
CA VAL A 66 -18.28 1.69 16.18
C VAL A 66 -18.20 1.95 17.69
N ILE A 67 -19.23 2.59 18.27
CA ILE A 67 -19.27 2.85 19.72
C ILE A 67 -19.34 1.54 20.49
N ARG A 68 -20.17 0.59 20.05
CA ARG A 68 -20.28 -0.74 20.70
C ARG A 68 -18.92 -1.41 20.75
N ASP A 69 -18.23 -1.49 19.62
CA ASP A 69 -16.93 -2.14 19.54
C ASP A 69 -15.85 -1.40 20.35
N ALA A 70 -15.83 -0.05 20.29
CA ALA A 70 -14.89 0.75 21.07
C ALA A 70 -15.10 0.58 22.59
N VAL A 71 -16.35 0.47 23.04
CA VAL A 71 -16.66 0.20 24.45
C VAL A 71 -16.19 -1.20 24.83
N THR A 72 -16.42 -2.22 24.00
CA THR A 72 -15.92 -3.58 24.23
C THR A 72 -14.41 -3.60 24.43
N TYR A 73 -13.64 -2.90 23.58
CA TYR A 73 -12.18 -2.79 23.74
C TYR A 73 -11.77 -2.13 25.06
N THR A 74 -12.52 -1.13 25.52
CA THR A 74 -12.22 -0.46 26.78
C THR A 74 -12.50 -1.32 28.00
N GLU A 75 -13.57 -2.13 27.92
CA GLU A 75 -13.91 -3.09 28.97
C GLU A 75 -12.87 -4.20 29.06
N HIS A 76 -12.42 -4.74 27.93
CA HIS A 76 -11.31 -5.70 27.89
C HIS A 76 -10.01 -5.12 28.45
N ALA A 77 -9.72 -3.85 28.17
CA ALA A 77 -8.56 -3.17 28.72
C ALA A 77 -8.73 -2.73 30.20
N LYS A 78 -9.85 -3.08 30.85
CA LYS A 78 -10.22 -2.65 32.21
C LYS A 78 -10.21 -1.13 32.41
N ARG A 79 -10.35 -0.37 31.32
CA ARG A 79 -10.36 1.10 31.33
C ARG A 79 -11.80 1.60 31.41
N LYS A 80 -12.02 2.63 32.25
CA LYS A 80 -13.34 3.28 32.35
C LYS A 80 -13.56 4.38 31.31
N THR A 81 -12.53 4.69 30.52
CA THR A 81 -12.52 5.78 29.54
C THR A 81 -12.13 5.23 28.17
N VAL A 82 -12.93 5.57 27.16
CA VAL A 82 -12.62 5.27 25.75
C VAL A 82 -11.47 6.14 25.28
N THR A 83 -10.44 5.55 24.68
CA THR A 83 -9.32 6.28 24.09
C THR A 83 -9.49 6.38 22.57
N ALA A 84 -8.78 7.29 21.93
CA ALA A 84 -8.79 7.43 20.47
C ALA A 84 -8.40 6.10 19.78
N MET A 85 -7.47 5.36 20.38
CA MET A 85 -6.99 4.10 19.83
C MET A 85 -8.05 3.00 19.85
N ASP A 86 -8.93 2.97 20.87
CA ASP A 86 -10.04 2.01 20.92
C ASP A 86 -11.03 2.24 19.77
N VAL A 87 -11.22 3.50 19.36
CA VAL A 87 -12.05 3.86 18.19
C VAL A 87 -11.36 3.47 16.89
N VAL A 88 -10.04 3.66 16.79
CA VAL A 88 -9.25 3.21 15.63
C VAL A 88 -9.31 1.69 15.50
N TYR A 89 -9.21 0.94 16.61
CA TYR A 89 -9.35 -0.52 16.60
C TYR A 89 -10.77 -0.97 16.25
N ALA A 90 -11.80 -0.30 16.76
CA ALA A 90 -13.20 -0.54 16.38
C ALA A 90 -13.43 -0.35 14.87
N LEU A 91 -12.90 0.72 14.29
CA LEU A 91 -12.98 0.98 12.86
C LEU A 91 -12.20 -0.08 12.05
N LYS A 92 -11.00 -0.45 12.50
CA LYS A 92 -10.18 -1.49 11.86
C LYS A 92 -10.88 -2.85 11.85
N ARG A 93 -11.55 -3.23 12.94
CA ARG A 93 -12.35 -4.48 13.01
C ARG A 93 -13.52 -4.48 12.02
N GLN A 94 -14.09 -3.33 11.73
CA GLN A 94 -15.15 -3.18 10.72
C GLN A 94 -14.62 -3.03 9.29
N GLY A 95 -13.32 -3.30 9.06
CA GLY A 95 -12.68 -3.20 7.76
C GLY A 95 -12.45 -1.76 7.27
N ARG A 96 -12.47 -0.77 8.17
CA ARG A 96 -12.31 0.65 7.84
C ARG A 96 -11.05 1.20 8.50
N THR A 97 -9.97 1.30 7.74
CA THR A 97 -8.68 1.80 8.23
C THR A 97 -8.63 3.33 8.15
N LEU A 98 -8.27 3.98 9.26
CA LEU A 98 -8.08 5.43 9.32
C LEU A 98 -6.59 5.76 9.13
N TYR A 99 -6.26 6.49 8.06
CA TYR A 99 -4.87 6.92 7.78
C TYR A 99 -4.54 8.20 8.55
N GLY A 100 -3.33 8.30 9.11
CA GLY A 100 -2.82 9.53 9.78
C GLY A 100 -2.97 9.59 11.31
N PHE A 101 -3.44 8.52 11.97
CA PHE A 101 -3.44 8.42 13.44
C PHE A 101 -2.30 7.50 13.90
N ALA A 102 -1.07 8.00 13.87
CA ALA A 102 0.09 7.34 14.50
C ALA A 102 0.42 8.10 15.79
N CYS A 103 0.16 7.48 16.94
CA CYS A 103 0.79 7.89 18.20
C CYS A 103 1.54 6.66 18.69
N GLU A 104 2.81 6.56 18.29
CA GLU A 104 3.70 5.48 18.70
C GLU A 104 4.08 5.60 20.18
N PRO A 105 4.41 4.48 20.83
CA PRO A 105 5.46 4.47 21.82
C PRO A 105 6.61 3.56 21.36
N PHE A 106 7.77 4.16 21.10
CA PHE A 106 9.15 3.75 21.44
C PHE A 106 10.15 4.10 20.31
N GLY A 107 11.03 5.08 20.56
CA GLY A 107 12.36 5.11 19.93
C GLY A 107 12.80 6.31 19.09
N SER A 108 12.59 7.55 19.56
CA SER A 108 13.42 8.77 19.33
C SER A 108 13.83 9.22 17.90
N ILE A 109 13.17 10.27 17.37
CA ILE A 109 13.78 11.48 16.73
C ILE A 109 12.86 12.73 17.04
N PRO A 110 13.19 13.97 16.62
CA PRO A 110 13.20 15.16 17.46
C PRO A 110 11.84 15.89 17.53
N VAL A 111 11.81 16.78 18.50
CA VAL A 111 10.73 17.64 18.95
C VAL A 111 10.21 18.59 17.86
N PHE A 112 8.89 18.61 17.65
CA PHE A 112 8.15 19.86 17.45
C PHE A 112 7.14 20.02 18.58
N ASN A 113 7.36 21.07 19.37
CA ASN A 113 6.60 21.40 20.57
C ASN A 113 5.17 21.81 20.23
N GLY A 114 4.21 21.12 20.85
CA GLY A 114 2.83 21.55 20.98
C GLY A 114 2.21 20.82 22.16
N GLU A 115 2.11 21.50 23.30
CA GLU A 115 1.68 20.97 24.59
C GLU A 115 0.38 20.13 24.50
N CYS A 116 0.47 18.82 24.77
CA CYS A 116 -0.69 17.94 24.87
C CYS A 116 -1.36 18.10 26.24
N SER A 117 -2.05 19.23 26.41
CA SER A 117 -2.89 19.49 27.59
C SER A 117 -4.13 18.60 27.58
N ARG A 118 -4.29 17.81 28.66
CA ARG A 118 -5.47 17.02 29.08
C ARG A 118 -6.78 17.42 28.38
N MET A 119 -7.27 16.61 27.44
CA MET A 119 -8.61 16.80 26.84
C MET A 119 -9.38 15.48 26.68
N ARG A 120 -10.67 15.51 27.05
CA ARG A 120 -11.56 14.35 27.29
C ARG A 120 -12.13 13.74 25.99
N ALA A 121 -12.24 12.42 25.97
CA ALA A 121 -12.40 11.55 24.80
C ALA A 121 -13.71 11.63 23.99
N ILE A 122 -14.83 12.15 24.51
CA ILE A 122 -16.06 12.30 23.69
C ILE A 122 -15.89 13.43 22.67
N GLY A 123 -15.01 14.39 23.00
CA GLY A 123 -14.52 15.35 22.03
C GLY A 123 -13.90 14.66 20.83
N ILE A 124 -13.27 13.48 20.94
CA ILE A 124 -12.54 12.82 19.86
C ILE A 124 -13.45 12.05 18.90
N ALA A 125 -14.62 11.51 19.29
CA ALA A 125 -15.51 10.86 18.31
C ALA A 125 -16.23 11.91 17.43
N VAL A 126 -16.69 13.01 18.04
CA VAL A 126 -17.24 14.16 17.29
C VAL A 126 -16.11 14.93 16.61
N ARG A 127 -14.94 15.10 17.23
CA ARG A 127 -13.73 15.66 16.61
C ARG A 127 -13.06 14.70 15.64
N ILE A 128 -13.34 13.41 15.51
CA ILE A 128 -12.81 12.60 14.40
C ILE A 128 -13.75 12.78 13.20
N LEU A 129 -15.05 12.93 13.44
CA LEU A 129 -16.00 13.38 12.41
C LEU A 129 -15.80 14.86 12.01
N VAL A 130 -15.31 15.70 12.94
CA VAL A 130 -15.08 17.15 12.77
C VAL A 130 -13.59 17.49 12.49
N VAL A 131 -12.61 16.64 12.78
CA VAL A 131 -11.24 16.72 12.22
C VAL A 131 -11.25 16.27 10.77
N LEU A 132 -12.26 15.48 10.37
CA LEU A 132 -12.65 15.41 8.97
C LEU A 132 -13.34 16.71 8.47
N LEU A 133 -13.87 17.65 9.27
CA LEU A 133 -14.66 18.82 8.77
C LEU A 133 -14.50 20.21 9.47
N LEU A 134 -13.33 20.53 10.06
CA LEU A 134 -12.86 21.82 10.66
C LEU A 134 -13.41 22.24 12.05
N TRP A 135 -12.50 22.85 12.84
CA TRP A 135 -12.64 23.47 14.18
C TRP A 135 -13.98 24.19 14.44
N ASP A 136 -14.62 23.92 15.59
CA ASP A 136 -14.75 24.90 16.68
C ASP A 136 -15.35 24.31 17.98
N CYS A 137 -15.15 25.05 19.07
CA CYS A 137 -15.34 24.75 20.48
C CYS A 137 -16.82 24.64 20.95
N GLU A 138 -17.16 23.62 21.78
CA GLU A 138 -17.70 23.79 23.16
C GLU A 138 -18.14 22.46 23.80
N ALA A 139 -17.96 22.36 25.11
CA ALA A 139 -17.98 21.13 25.90
C ALA A 139 -19.37 20.78 26.46
N SER A 140 -19.71 19.48 26.53
CA SER A 140 -20.46 18.92 27.67
C SER A 140 -20.31 17.39 27.77
N THR A 141 -20.26 16.91 29.02
CA THR A 141 -19.85 15.56 29.47
C THR A 141 -21.03 14.65 29.81
N VAL A 142 -20.99 13.31 29.58
CA VAL A 142 -21.69 12.26 30.39
C VAL A 142 -21.09 10.85 30.26
N ASP A 143 -21.17 10.12 31.39
CA ASP A 143 -20.75 8.75 31.71
C ASP A 143 -21.85 7.66 31.54
N LYS A 144 -21.35 6.42 31.38
CA LYS A 144 -21.91 5.04 31.38
C LYS A 144 -23.35 4.78 31.85
N ALA A 145 -24.08 3.93 31.09
CA ALA A 145 -24.92 2.85 31.61
C ALA A 145 -25.39 1.86 30.52
N ASN A 146 -25.23 0.56 30.82
CA ASN A 146 -25.88 -0.64 30.28
C ASN A 146 -25.86 -0.92 28.77
N LEU A 147 -25.28 -2.08 28.41
CA LEU A 147 -26.07 -3.19 27.87
C LEU A 147 -25.38 -4.52 28.17
N SER A 148 -26.19 -5.45 28.63
CA SER A 148 -25.87 -6.74 29.22
C SER A 148 -25.48 -7.82 28.21
N GLN A 149 -24.50 -8.62 28.61
CA GLN A 149 -24.36 -10.07 28.40
C GLN A 149 -24.67 -10.63 26.99
N THR A 150 -23.59 -10.98 26.28
CA THR A 150 -23.46 -12.29 25.64
C THR A 150 -21.99 -12.68 25.66
N SER A 151 -21.65 -13.68 26.49
CA SER A 151 -20.34 -14.32 26.52
C SER A 151 -20.19 -15.23 25.31
N LEU A 152 -19.26 -14.90 24.42
CA LEU A 152 -18.65 -15.86 23.50
C LEU A 152 -17.19 -15.97 23.89
N ASN A 153 -16.85 -17.10 24.51
CA ASN A 153 -15.46 -17.48 24.77
C ASN A 153 -14.81 -17.77 23.41
N VAL A 154 -13.93 -16.88 22.97
CA VAL A 154 -12.95 -17.20 21.93
C VAL A 154 -11.58 -17.04 22.55
N THR A 155 -11.02 -18.16 22.99
CA THR A 155 -9.59 -18.29 23.23
C THR A 155 -8.92 -18.55 21.88
N GLU A 156 -8.50 -17.51 21.18
CA GLU A 156 -7.55 -17.65 20.09
C GLU A 156 -6.44 -16.61 20.23
N THR A 157 -5.24 -17.10 20.50
CA THR A 157 -3.98 -16.39 20.34
C THR A 157 -3.66 -16.30 18.84
N THR A 158 -4.38 -15.47 18.08
CA THR A 158 -4.04 -15.24 16.66
C THR A 158 -2.89 -14.22 16.58
N SER A 159 -1.69 -14.71 16.28
CA SER A 159 -0.59 -13.92 15.75
C SER A 159 -1.06 -13.27 14.44
N PHE A 160 -1.35 -11.96 14.44
CA PHE A 160 -1.71 -11.22 13.23
C PHE A 160 -0.43 -10.96 12.41
N CYS A 161 -0.13 -11.84 11.46
CA CYS A 161 0.93 -11.63 10.47
C CYS A 161 0.34 -11.38 9.07
N GLY A 162 0.95 -10.48 8.30
CA GLY A 162 0.44 -10.05 6.99
C GLY A 162 -0.22 -8.67 6.99
N GLY A 163 -0.81 -8.30 5.86
CA GLY A 163 -1.51 -7.02 5.65
C GLY A 163 -1.26 -6.39 4.29
N PHE A 164 -1.75 -5.16 4.10
CA PHE A 164 -1.48 -4.38 2.90
C PHE A 164 -0.23 -3.51 3.07
N VAL A 165 0.59 -3.47 2.03
CA VAL A 165 1.83 -2.70 1.96
C VAL A 165 1.73 -1.73 0.79
N THR A 166 1.77 -0.43 1.08
CA THR A 166 1.60 0.64 0.08
C THR A 166 2.79 1.59 -0.02
N HIS A 167 3.83 1.36 0.80
CA HIS A 167 5.05 2.16 0.80
C HIS A 167 5.95 1.75 -0.37
N SER A 168 6.80 2.67 -0.84
CA SER A 168 7.76 2.45 -1.92
C SER A 168 8.98 1.62 -1.53
N PHE A 169 9.25 1.44 -0.24
CA PHE A 169 10.28 0.55 0.26
C PHE A 169 9.97 0.13 1.69
N GLY A 170 10.67 -0.89 2.18
CA GLY A 170 10.57 -1.33 3.57
C GLY A 170 11.04 -2.76 3.77
N ASN A 171 10.85 -3.25 5.00
CA ASN A 171 11.30 -4.57 5.40
C ASN A 171 10.10 -5.39 5.88
N ILE A 172 10.07 -6.67 5.52
CA ILE A 172 9.13 -7.68 6.00
C ILE A 172 9.93 -8.80 6.63
N THR A 173 9.51 -9.25 7.80
CA THR A 173 10.11 -10.39 8.46
C THR A 173 9.06 -11.43 8.79
N SER A 174 9.51 -12.67 8.98
CA SER A 174 8.71 -13.68 9.65
C SER A 174 8.26 -13.19 11.04
N PRO A 175 7.13 -13.68 11.56
CA PRO A 175 6.72 -13.38 12.93
C PRO A 175 7.84 -13.74 13.92
N LYS A 176 8.06 -12.88 14.91
CA LYS A 176 9.08 -13.03 15.97
C LYS A 176 10.55 -12.98 15.52
N TYR A 177 10.84 -12.73 14.23
CA TYR A 177 12.22 -12.59 13.76
C TYR A 177 13.04 -11.61 14.62
N PRO A 178 14.27 -11.96 15.06
CA PRO A 178 15.09 -13.11 14.65
C PRO A 178 14.86 -14.40 15.48
N SER A 179 13.88 -14.42 16.38
CA SER A 179 13.47 -15.66 17.06
C SER A 179 12.64 -16.54 16.12
N ASN A 180 12.47 -17.80 16.51
CA ASN A 180 11.75 -18.76 15.69
C ASN A 180 10.28 -18.36 15.51
N TYR A 181 9.75 -18.57 14.31
CA TYR A 181 8.34 -18.35 14.00
C TYR A 181 7.43 -19.38 14.69
N ASP A 182 6.12 -19.19 14.59
CA ASP A 182 5.11 -20.11 15.15
C ASP A 182 4.67 -21.17 14.12
N ASP A 183 4.11 -22.27 14.61
CA ASP A 183 3.43 -23.28 13.78
C ASP A 183 2.12 -22.72 13.18
N MET A 184 1.66 -23.36 12.11
CA MET A 184 0.35 -23.16 11.45
C MET A 184 0.09 -21.72 10.98
N LEU A 185 1.14 -21.00 10.61
CA LEU A 185 1.04 -19.65 10.08
C LEU A 185 0.55 -19.65 8.64
N ASN A 186 -0.22 -18.62 8.28
CA ASN A 186 -0.62 -18.32 6.91
C ASN A 186 -0.59 -16.81 6.69
N CYS A 187 0.61 -16.25 6.74
CA CYS A 187 0.83 -14.82 6.61
C CYS A 187 0.77 -14.41 5.14
N LYS A 188 0.02 -13.35 4.84
CA LYS A 188 -0.10 -12.79 3.49
C LYS A 188 0.14 -11.29 3.49
N TRP A 189 1.12 -10.84 2.73
CA TRP A 189 1.37 -9.42 2.49
C TRP A 189 1.00 -9.06 1.06
N HIS A 190 0.06 -8.14 0.91
CA HIS A 190 -0.42 -7.65 -0.38
C HIS A 190 0.16 -6.28 -0.67
N PHE A 191 0.97 -6.19 -1.72
CA PHE A 191 1.60 -4.96 -2.15
C PHE A 191 0.72 -4.24 -3.16
N LEU A 192 0.50 -2.95 -2.91
CA LEU A 192 -0.26 -2.03 -3.76
C LEU A 192 0.49 -0.71 -3.79
N VAL A 193 1.46 -0.59 -4.70
CA VAL A 193 2.32 0.59 -4.81
C VAL A 193 1.87 1.47 -5.99
N GLN A 194 2.59 2.55 -6.27
CA GLN A 194 2.28 3.49 -7.33
C GLN A 194 2.18 2.78 -8.69
N SER A 195 1.16 3.13 -9.49
CA SER A 195 0.80 2.42 -10.73
C SER A 195 1.89 2.41 -11.80
N SER A 196 2.85 3.34 -11.74
CA SER A 196 3.99 3.44 -12.65
C SER A 196 5.25 2.77 -12.12
N HIS A 197 5.17 2.00 -11.04
CA HIS A 197 6.31 1.35 -10.40
C HIS A 197 6.08 -0.15 -10.28
N ARG A 198 7.18 -0.89 -10.22
CA ARG A 198 7.20 -2.31 -9.90
C ARG A 198 7.97 -2.52 -8.62
N ILE A 199 7.77 -3.68 -8.02
CA ILE A 199 8.35 -4.06 -6.73
C ILE A 199 9.51 -5.03 -6.95
N LEU A 200 10.62 -4.77 -6.27
CA LEU A 200 11.81 -5.61 -6.19
C LEU A 200 11.91 -6.18 -4.78
N PHE A 201 12.27 -7.45 -4.69
CA PHE A 201 12.36 -8.20 -3.44
C PHE A 201 13.75 -8.79 -3.29
N GLN A 202 14.37 -8.60 -2.13
CA GLN A 202 15.69 -9.14 -1.82
C GLN A 202 15.74 -9.67 -0.39
N PHE A 203 16.12 -10.93 -0.22
CA PHE A 203 16.46 -11.47 1.10
C PHE A 203 17.86 -10.99 1.47
N TYR A 204 17.96 -10.26 2.58
CA TYR A 204 19.21 -9.57 2.96
C TYR A 204 19.84 -10.15 4.23
N LYS A 205 19.20 -11.14 4.86
CA LYS A 205 19.72 -11.92 5.98
C LYS A 205 19.54 -13.40 5.72
N LEU A 206 20.11 -14.22 6.60
CA LEU A 206 20.01 -15.67 6.56
C LEU A 206 18.54 -16.10 6.55
N PHE A 207 18.17 -16.85 5.51
CA PHE A 207 16.86 -17.48 5.35
C PHE A 207 16.94 -18.88 5.93
N SER A 208 16.08 -19.20 6.90
CA SER A 208 16.03 -20.50 7.55
C SER A 208 14.59 -20.86 7.87
N THR A 209 14.08 -21.85 7.15
CA THR A 209 12.73 -22.41 7.28
C THR A 209 12.82 -23.94 7.22
N GLU A 210 11.76 -24.65 7.59
CA GLU A 210 11.74 -26.10 7.41
C GLU A 210 11.75 -26.47 5.92
N HIS A 211 12.69 -27.31 5.52
CA HIS A 211 12.87 -27.68 4.12
C HIS A 211 11.71 -28.54 3.60
N GLY A 212 11.00 -28.04 2.58
CA GLY A 212 9.90 -28.74 1.91
C GLY A 212 8.53 -28.62 2.56
N TYR A 213 8.45 -28.13 3.81
CA TYR A 213 7.20 -27.98 4.56
C TYR A 213 6.82 -26.51 4.70
N ASP A 214 7.72 -25.70 5.26
CA ASP A 214 7.52 -24.28 5.45
C ASP A 214 7.99 -23.49 4.23
N ARG A 215 7.11 -22.65 3.68
CA ARG A 215 7.32 -22.05 2.36
C ARG A 215 7.06 -20.56 2.33
N VAL A 216 7.96 -19.85 1.66
CA VAL A 216 7.77 -18.44 1.28
C VAL A 216 7.56 -18.38 -0.23
N SER A 217 6.36 -17.97 -0.64
CA SER A 217 5.98 -17.80 -2.05
C SER A 217 5.83 -16.31 -2.38
N ILE A 218 6.40 -15.85 -3.50
CA ILE A 218 6.20 -14.50 -4.04
C ILE A 218 5.41 -14.60 -5.35
N TYR A 219 4.32 -13.86 -5.45
CA TYR A 219 3.42 -13.81 -6.62
C TYR A 219 3.41 -12.44 -7.27
N ASP A 220 3.38 -12.42 -8.60
CA ASP A 220 3.27 -11.24 -9.47
C ASP A 220 1.80 -10.81 -9.60
N GLY A 221 1.24 -10.31 -8.51
CA GLY A 221 -0.13 -9.79 -8.45
C GLY A 221 -0.84 -10.06 -7.11
N ILE A 222 -2.05 -9.52 -6.97
CA ILE A 222 -2.92 -9.71 -5.79
C ILE A 222 -4.04 -10.75 -6.01
N SER A 223 -4.22 -11.24 -7.23
CA SER A 223 -5.25 -12.22 -7.53
C SER A 223 -4.85 -13.62 -7.06
N ASN A 224 -5.83 -14.47 -6.79
CA ASN A 224 -5.58 -15.88 -6.47
C ASN A 224 -4.98 -16.68 -7.65
N SER A 225 -5.00 -16.12 -8.86
CA SER A 225 -4.41 -16.67 -10.08
C SER A 225 -3.12 -15.96 -10.49
N ALA A 226 -2.52 -15.18 -9.59
CA ALA A 226 -1.28 -14.45 -9.87
C ALA A 226 -0.13 -15.42 -10.17
N ARG A 227 0.75 -15.02 -11.09
CA ARG A 227 1.91 -15.83 -11.51
C ARG A 227 2.89 -15.98 -10.34
N LEU A 228 3.29 -17.22 -10.02
CA LEU A 228 4.34 -17.47 -9.03
C LEU A 228 5.70 -17.02 -9.59
N ILE A 229 6.40 -16.16 -8.86
CA ILE A 229 7.76 -15.71 -9.19
C ILE A 229 8.78 -16.70 -8.60
N VAL A 230 8.65 -17.00 -7.31
CA VAL A 230 9.54 -17.91 -6.61
C VAL A 230 8.82 -18.56 -5.43
N GLU A 231 9.21 -19.77 -5.10
CA GLU A 231 8.85 -20.47 -3.87
C GLU A 231 10.12 -21.03 -3.21
N LEU A 232 10.31 -20.71 -1.94
CA LEU A 232 11.54 -20.98 -1.19
C LEU A 232 11.24 -21.76 0.09
N SER A 233 12.14 -22.65 0.48
CA SER A 233 12.07 -23.43 1.74
C SER A 233 13.45 -23.94 2.15
N GLY A 234 13.66 -24.24 3.43
CA GLY A 234 14.94 -24.71 3.94
C GLY A 234 15.90 -23.57 4.27
N ASN A 235 17.20 -23.80 4.01
CA ASN A 235 18.26 -22.83 4.20
C ASN A 235 18.77 -22.34 2.84
N ASP A 236 18.33 -21.14 2.45
CA ASP A 236 18.59 -20.58 1.14
C ASP A 236 19.37 -19.25 1.27
N SER A 237 20.66 -19.24 0.94
CA SER A 237 21.43 -18.00 0.90
C SER A 237 21.23 -17.30 -0.45
N LEU A 238 20.15 -16.51 -0.56
CA LEU A 238 19.76 -15.90 -1.83
C LEU A 238 20.23 -14.44 -1.90
N SER A 239 21.24 -14.19 -2.74
CA SER A 239 21.61 -12.84 -3.17
C SER A 239 20.80 -12.34 -4.38
N GLN A 240 19.83 -13.14 -4.86
CA GLN A 240 19.01 -12.81 -6.03
C GLN A 240 17.93 -11.78 -5.72
N ILE A 241 17.69 -10.88 -6.67
CA ILE A 241 16.59 -9.92 -6.64
C ILE A 241 15.42 -10.47 -7.45
N PHE A 242 14.24 -10.56 -6.83
CA PHE A 242 13.01 -10.96 -7.52
C PHE A 242 12.21 -9.73 -7.92
N THR A 243 11.87 -9.61 -9.20
CA THR A 243 11.22 -8.42 -9.75
C THR A 243 9.82 -8.75 -10.26
N THR A 244 8.87 -7.87 -9.96
CA THR A 244 7.47 -7.96 -10.42
C THR A 244 7.27 -7.23 -11.75
N THR A 245 6.22 -7.58 -12.49
CA THR A 245 5.87 -6.91 -13.76
C THR A 245 4.88 -5.77 -13.58
N SER A 246 4.19 -5.73 -12.44
CA SER A 246 3.18 -4.74 -12.12
C SER A 246 3.46 -4.02 -10.80
N ASN A 247 2.63 -3.04 -10.46
CA ASN A 247 2.66 -2.35 -9.17
C ASN A 247 2.04 -3.15 -8.02
N THR A 248 1.70 -4.42 -8.26
CA THR A 248 1.00 -5.28 -7.30
C THR A 248 1.71 -6.61 -7.14
N ALA A 249 1.76 -7.11 -5.90
CA ALA A 249 2.40 -8.39 -5.58
C ALA A 249 1.80 -9.01 -4.33
N THR A 250 1.98 -10.32 -4.16
CA THR A 250 1.61 -11.02 -2.91
C THR A 250 2.78 -11.85 -2.42
N VAL A 251 3.21 -11.61 -1.18
CA VAL A 251 4.15 -12.48 -0.47
C VAL A 251 3.34 -13.32 0.51
N ARG A 252 3.53 -14.63 0.48
CA ARG A 252 2.83 -15.58 1.33
C ARG A 252 3.85 -16.44 2.09
N PHE A 253 3.70 -16.53 3.40
CA PHE A 253 4.46 -17.43 4.25
C PHE A 253 3.52 -18.41 4.94
N THR A 254 3.72 -19.70 4.69
CA THR A 254 2.94 -20.78 5.28
C THR A 254 3.82 -21.72 6.06
N THR A 255 3.41 -22.09 7.28
CA THR A 255 4.09 -23.08 8.11
C THR A 255 3.22 -24.27 8.43
N ASP A 256 3.84 -25.41 8.70
CA ASP A 256 3.17 -26.65 9.08
C ASP A 256 2.92 -26.72 10.60
N ASN A 257 2.70 -27.91 11.17
CA ASN A 257 2.38 -28.08 12.59
C ASN A 257 3.62 -28.34 13.49
N SER A 258 4.84 -28.17 12.98
CA SER A 258 6.06 -28.45 13.73
C SER A 258 7.29 -27.66 13.27
N LEU A 259 8.44 -27.92 13.91
CA LEU A 259 9.80 -27.49 13.52
C LEU A 259 9.95 -26.03 13.05
N ASN A 260 10.02 -25.11 14.02
CA ASN A 260 10.26 -23.70 13.70
C ASN A 260 11.73 -23.31 13.64
N PHE A 261 12.04 -22.40 12.72
CA PHE A 261 13.37 -21.80 12.52
C PHE A 261 13.28 -20.27 12.63
N PRO A 262 14.40 -19.53 12.64
CA PRO A 262 14.40 -18.06 12.71
C PRO A 262 13.58 -17.37 11.60
N GLY A 263 13.38 -18.03 10.45
CA GLY A 263 12.58 -17.54 9.34
C GLY A 263 13.39 -16.67 8.39
N PHE A 264 12.84 -15.51 8.01
CA PHE A 264 13.40 -14.68 6.96
C PHE A 264 13.28 -13.18 7.26
N ALA A 265 14.17 -12.42 6.63
CA ALA A 265 14.07 -10.96 6.52
C ALA A 265 14.19 -10.56 5.04
N LEU A 266 13.11 -9.97 4.54
CA LEU A 266 12.90 -9.56 3.16
C LEU A 266 12.92 -8.03 3.10
N TYR A 267 13.80 -7.47 2.29
CA TYR A 267 13.74 -6.08 1.91
C TYR A 267 12.98 -5.94 0.60
N TYR A 268 12.16 -4.90 0.48
CA TYR A 268 11.53 -4.55 -0.77
C TYR A 268 11.74 -3.07 -1.08
N SER A 269 11.84 -2.78 -2.37
CA SER A 269 11.88 -1.43 -2.93
C SER A 269 11.03 -1.38 -4.19
N THR A 270 10.74 -0.16 -4.65
CA THR A 270 10.04 0.04 -5.91
C THR A 270 10.81 0.94 -6.83
N ASP A 271 10.94 0.49 -8.07
CA ASP A 271 11.52 1.28 -9.15
C ASP A 271 10.45 1.57 -10.19
N PRO A 272 10.56 2.68 -10.94
CA PRO A 272 9.67 2.96 -12.05
C PRO A 272 9.62 1.77 -13.02
N ILE A 273 8.41 1.39 -13.44
CA ILE A 273 8.24 0.57 -14.64
C ILE A 273 8.70 1.47 -15.78
N PRO A 274 9.69 1.06 -16.58
CA PRO A 274 10.17 1.88 -17.67
C PRO A 274 8.98 2.23 -18.57
N ALA A 275 8.70 3.52 -18.74
CA ALA A 275 7.55 4.03 -19.49
C ALA A 275 7.81 3.96 -21.01
N CYS A 276 8.24 2.79 -21.48
CA CYS A 276 8.66 2.55 -22.85
C CYS A 276 7.69 1.60 -23.55
N GLY A 277 7.53 1.79 -24.85
CA GLY A 277 6.57 1.04 -25.68
C GLY A 277 5.34 1.84 -26.06
N GLY A 278 4.40 1.18 -26.74
CA GLY A 278 3.16 1.77 -27.23
C GLY A 278 2.85 1.39 -28.68
N VAL A 279 1.77 1.96 -29.22
CA VAL A 279 1.41 1.82 -30.64
C VAL A 279 1.69 3.14 -31.36
N LEU A 280 2.38 3.05 -32.49
CA LEU A 280 2.88 4.17 -33.28
C LEU A 280 2.28 4.11 -34.69
N TYR A 281 1.87 5.26 -35.23
CA TYR A 281 1.12 5.35 -36.50
C TYR A 281 1.76 6.29 -37.54
N THR A 282 2.78 7.04 -37.15
CA THR A 282 3.45 8.05 -37.98
C THR A 282 4.95 7.88 -37.85
N ASP A 283 5.73 8.37 -38.81
CA ASP A 283 7.19 8.41 -38.72
C ASP A 283 7.67 9.02 -37.39
N GLY A 284 8.83 8.57 -36.94
CA GLY A 284 9.42 9.09 -35.71
C GLY A 284 10.69 8.39 -35.30
N THR A 285 11.07 8.61 -34.05
CA THR A 285 12.22 8.00 -33.40
C THR A 285 11.76 7.13 -32.24
N ILE A 286 12.52 6.05 -31.99
CA ILE A 286 12.35 5.18 -30.82
C ILE A 286 13.69 5.15 -30.10
N GLU A 287 13.62 5.45 -28.81
CA GLU A 287 14.75 5.46 -27.91
C GLU A 287 14.50 4.48 -26.77
N THR A 288 15.58 3.92 -26.22
CA THR A 288 15.52 3.21 -24.95
C THR A 288 15.06 4.16 -23.83
N PRO A 289 14.41 3.64 -22.77
CA PRO A 289 14.07 4.47 -21.63
C PRO A 289 15.31 5.17 -21.07
N ASP A 290 15.14 6.44 -20.72
CA ASP A 290 16.17 7.32 -20.14
C ASP A 290 17.34 7.69 -21.09
N PHE A 291 17.28 7.36 -22.39
CA PHE A 291 18.28 7.76 -23.37
C PHE A 291 18.53 9.29 -23.34
N PRO A 292 19.80 9.77 -23.40
CA PRO A 292 21.05 9.03 -23.60
C PRO A 292 21.70 8.50 -22.29
N ALA A 293 21.00 8.57 -21.16
CA ALA A 293 21.43 7.91 -19.94
C ALA A 293 21.23 6.38 -20.04
N HIS A 294 21.75 5.65 -19.05
CA HIS A 294 21.71 4.19 -19.10
C HIS A 294 20.29 3.68 -18.87
N TYR A 295 19.84 2.73 -19.70
CA TYR A 295 18.51 2.15 -19.55
C TYR A 295 18.36 1.44 -18.20
N PRO A 296 17.14 1.37 -17.63
CA PRO A 296 16.90 0.66 -16.39
C PRO A 296 17.09 -0.86 -16.55
N SER A 297 17.56 -1.53 -15.49
CA SER A 297 17.64 -2.99 -15.45
C SER A 297 16.25 -3.60 -15.58
N SER A 298 16.12 -4.82 -16.10
CA SER A 298 14.85 -5.56 -16.25
C SER A 298 13.78 -4.83 -17.06
N ALA A 299 14.18 -3.89 -17.90
CA ALA A 299 13.28 -3.19 -18.79
C ALA A 299 12.66 -4.19 -19.76
N LYS A 300 11.36 -4.04 -20.00
CA LYS A 300 10.65 -4.81 -21.02
C LYS A 300 9.76 -3.87 -21.82
N CYS A 301 10.35 -3.30 -22.86
CA CYS A 301 9.68 -2.34 -23.73
C CYS A 301 9.09 -3.08 -24.93
N ARG A 302 7.90 -2.66 -25.35
CA ARG A 302 7.25 -3.20 -26.55
C ARG A 302 6.60 -2.10 -27.37
N TRP A 303 7.14 -1.84 -28.55
CA TRP A 303 6.57 -0.90 -29.52
C TRP A 303 5.91 -1.66 -30.66
N VAL A 304 4.78 -1.15 -31.15
CA VAL A 304 4.07 -1.66 -32.31
C VAL A 304 3.93 -0.52 -33.30
N ILE A 305 4.61 -0.61 -34.43
CA ILE A 305 4.47 0.37 -35.52
C ILE A 305 3.41 -0.18 -36.47
N THR A 306 2.41 0.63 -36.79
CA THR A 306 1.31 0.27 -37.69
C THR A 306 1.22 1.30 -38.81
N ALA A 307 1.43 0.83 -40.04
CA ALA A 307 1.25 1.60 -41.26
C ALA A 307 -0.03 1.16 -42.01
N ASP A 308 -0.45 1.96 -42.98
CA ASP A 308 -1.54 1.60 -43.90
C ASP A 308 -1.19 0.34 -44.72
N ILE A 309 -2.21 -0.36 -45.23
CA ILE A 309 -2.06 -1.70 -45.82
C ILE A 309 -1.12 -1.76 -47.04
N ASP A 310 -0.90 -0.64 -47.72
CA ASP A 310 -0.03 -0.52 -48.90
C ASP A 310 1.35 0.11 -48.59
N LYS A 311 1.68 0.25 -47.30
CA LYS A 311 2.90 0.88 -46.83
C LYS A 311 3.82 -0.11 -46.12
N ARG A 312 5.11 0.17 -46.13
CA ARG A 312 6.12 -0.59 -45.38
C ARG A 312 6.85 0.33 -44.42
N ILE A 313 7.55 -0.27 -43.46
CA ILE A 313 8.26 0.44 -42.40
C ILE A 313 9.74 0.19 -42.59
N GLU A 314 10.49 1.24 -42.87
CA GLU A 314 11.95 1.23 -42.89
C GLU A 314 12.49 1.67 -41.54
N ILE A 315 13.41 0.90 -40.96
CA ILE A 315 14.11 1.19 -39.70
C ILE A 315 15.58 1.47 -39.99
N THR A 316 16.07 2.58 -39.46
CA THR A 316 17.47 3.01 -39.48
C THR A 316 17.97 3.22 -38.06
N PHE A 317 19.13 2.65 -37.73
CA PHE A 317 19.76 2.80 -36.41
C PHE A 317 20.72 3.99 -36.43
N GLU A 318 20.53 4.93 -35.50
CA GLU A 318 21.43 6.08 -35.30
C GLU A 318 22.54 5.72 -34.29
N SER A 319 22.16 5.02 -33.21
CA SER A 319 23.09 4.53 -32.19
C SER A 319 22.62 3.21 -31.58
N PHE A 320 23.55 2.34 -31.18
CA PHE A 320 23.23 1.07 -30.53
C PHE A 320 24.32 0.62 -29.54
N GLN A 321 23.98 0.57 -28.26
CA GLN A 321 24.86 0.13 -27.16
C GLN A 321 24.03 -0.60 -26.09
N THR A 322 24.13 -1.93 -26.07
CA THR A 322 23.46 -2.81 -25.09
C THR A 322 24.46 -3.81 -24.53
N GLU A 323 24.15 -4.45 -23.39
CA GLU A 323 25.02 -5.50 -22.85
C GLU A 323 25.12 -6.69 -23.84
N PRO A 324 26.33 -7.06 -24.31
CA PRO A 324 26.50 -8.13 -25.27
C PRO A 324 25.99 -9.48 -24.74
N GLY A 325 25.03 -10.09 -25.44
CA GLY A 325 24.53 -11.44 -25.13
C GLY A 325 23.64 -11.54 -23.89
N ARG A 326 23.25 -10.42 -23.27
CA ARG A 326 22.31 -10.37 -22.13
C ARG A 326 21.08 -9.54 -22.45
N ASP A 327 21.29 -8.36 -23.00
CA ASP A 327 20.24 -7.40 -23.31
C ASP A 327 19.97 -7.39 -24.80
N PHE A 328 18.72 -7.64 -25.19
CA PHE A 328 18.37 -7.89 -26.58
C PHE A 328 17.31 -6.92 -27.09
N LEU A 329 17.53 -6.42 -28.30
CA LEU A 329 16.50 -5.85 -29.15
C LEU A 329 16.04 -6.91 -30.14
N THR A 330 14.76 -7.26 -30.09
CA THR A 330 14.11 -8.15 -31.04
C THR A 330 13.13 -7.36 -31.90
N ILE A 331 13.25 -7.48 -33.22
CA ILE A 331 12.31 -6.91 -34.19
C ILE A 331 11.66 -8.08 -34.92
N MET A 332 10.33 -8.07 -35.00
CA MET A 332 9.56 -9.17 -35.58
C MET A 332 8.34 -8.65 -36.34
N ASP A 333 7.91 -9.40 -37.35
CA ASP A 333 6.67 -9.14 -38.07
C ASP A 333 5.53 -9.93 -37.41
N PRO A 334 4.46 -9.26 -36.91
CA PRO A 334 3.33 -9.95 -36.27
C PRO A 334 2.61 -10.96 -37.18
N LEU A 335 2.70 -10.82 -38.51
CA LEU A 335 2.02 -11.74 -39.42
C LEU A 335 2.75 -13.08 -39.55
N THR A 336 4.07 -13.06 -39.50
CA THR A 336 4.91 -14.26 -39.63
C THR A 336 5.30 -14.85 -38.28
N ASP A 337 5.19 -14.05 -37.21
CA ASP A 337 5.63 -14.37 -35.84
C ASP A 337 7.11 -14.79 -35.75
N LEU A 338 7.91 -14.40 -36.75
CA LEU A 338 9.34 -14.68 -36.83
C LEU A 338 10.15 -13.42 -36.56
N PRO A 339 11.28 -13.54 -35.82
CA PRO A 339 12.18 -12.42 -35.62
C PRO A 339 12.90 -12.09 -36.94
N LEU A 340 12.79 -10.83 -37.35
CA LEU A 340 13.56 -10.25 -38.45
C LEU A 340 14.98 -9.87 -38.00
N LEU A 341 15.11 -9.46 -36.74
CA LEU A 341 16.39 -9.12 -36.12
C LEU A 341 16.36 -9.48 -34.64
N ILE A 342 17.44 -10.10 -34.16
CA ILE A 342 17.75 -10.22 -32.73
C ILE A 342 19.16 -9.69 -32.57
N HIS A 343 19.32 -8.60 -31.83
CA HIS A 343 20.60 -7.91 -31.74
C HIS A 343 20.96 -7.53 -30.31
N SER A 344 22.25 -7.57 -30.00
CA SER A 344 22.83 -7.17 -28.70
C SER A 344 24.28 -6.70 -28.89
N GLY A 345 24.80 -5.95 -27.92
CA GLY A 345 26.18 -5.43 -27.93
C GLY A 345 26.30 -4.01 -28.47
N PHE A 346 27.44 -3.70 -29.08
CA PHE A 346 27.83 -2.34 -29.47
C PHE A 346 27.91 -2.12 -31.00
N SER A 347 27.68 -3.17 -31.80
CA SER A 347 27.66 -3.03 -33.25
C SER A 347 26.34 -2.40 -33.69
N LEU A 348 26.41 -1.50 -34.68
CA LEU A 348 25.22 -0.92 -35.28
C LEU A 348 24.58 -1.95 -36.22
N PRO A 349 23.28 -2.28 -36.07
CA PRO A 349 22.58 -3.15 -37.03
C PRO A 349 22.44 -2.50 -38.41
N GLU A 350 22.22 -3.33 -39.42
CA GLU A 350 21.84 -2.86 -40.76
C GLU A 350 20.39 -2.37 -40.79
N THR A 351 20.11 -1.48 -41.75
CA THR A 351 18.77 -0.99 -42.05
C THR A 351 17.83 -2.15 -42.38
N LEU A 352 16.62 -2.13 -41.84
CA LEU A 352 15.62 -3.17 -42.02
C LEU A 352 14.36 -2.59 -42.67
N ILE A 353 13.77 -3.30 -43.63
CA ILE A 353 12.46 -2.97 -44.20
C ILE A 353 11.46 -4.05 -43.80
N SER A 354 10.28 -3.64 -43.31
CA SER A 354 9.25 -4.56 -42.85
C SER A 354 8.61 -5.34 -44.02
N PRO A 355 8.41 -6.66 -43.86
CA PRO A 355 7.72 -7.49 -44.85
C PRO A 355 6.18 -7.32 -44.83
N SER A 356 5.61 -6.72 -43.79
CA SER A 356 4.20 -6.34 -43.69
C SER A 356 4.06 -4.84 -43.38
N ASN A 357 2.82 -4.36 -43.22
CA ASN A 357 2.51 -3.00 -42.78
C ASN A 357 2.59 -2.84 -41.25
N GLN A 358 3.02 -3.86 -40.53
CA GLN A 358 3.21 -3.80 -39.08
C GLN A 358 4.58 -4.31 -38.67
N LEU A 359 5.07 -3.80 -37.55
CA LEU A 359 6.35 -4.22 -37.00
C LEU A 359 6.29 -4.14 -35.47
N ILE A 360 6.78 -5.18 -34.80
CA ILE A 360 6.88 -5.22 -33.33
C ILE A 360 8.35 -5.14 -32.96
N LEU A 361 8.68 -4.21 -32.07
CA LEU A 361 9.99 -4.08 -31.45
C LEU A 361 9.86 -4.42 -29.97
N ILE A 362 10.74 -5.30 -29.49
CA ILE A 362 10.80 -5.72 -28.09
C ILE A 362 12.22 -5.52 -27.60
N PHE A 363 12.39 -4.63 -26.63
CA PHE A 363 13.66 -4.48 -25.92
C PHE A 363 13.54 -5.12 -24.54
N GLN A 364 14.49 -5.97 -24.19
CA GLN A 364 14.55 -6.63 -22.90
C GLN A 364 15.95 -6.53 -22.31
N SER A 365 16.05 -6.00 -21.09
CA SER A 365 17.29 -6.00 -20.29
C SER A 365 17.23 -6.96 -19.11
N ASP A 366 18.39 -7.36 -18.60
CA ASP A 366 18.54 -8.21 -17.42
C ASP A 366 18.66 -7.41 -16.10
N HIS A 367 18.97 -8.05 -14.97
CA HIS A 367 19.00 -7.40 -13.65
C HIS A 367 20.30 -6.63 -13.34
N VAL A 368 21.29 -6.64 -14.22
CA VAL A 368 22.65 -6.14 -13.97
C VAL A 368 23.13 -5.34 -15.20
N ILE A 369 24.29 -4.65 -15.10
CA ILE A 369 25.03 -3.94 -16.17
C ILE A 369 24.15 -3.28 -17.25
N ASN A 370 23.86 -2.00 -17.07
CA ASN A 370 23.15 -1.22 -18.07
C ASN A 370 24.13 -0.46 -18.98
N GLN A 371 23.67 -0.09 -20.18
CA GLN A 371 24.40 0.71 -21.18
C GLN A 371 23.52 1.90 -21.61
N PRO A 372 24.05 2.88 -22.36
CA PRO A 372 23.26 4.02 -22.86
C PRO A 372 22.04 3.63 -23.70
N GLY A 373 22.03 2.45 -24.31
CA GLY A 373 20.90 1.93 -25.07
C GLY A 373 20.97 2.24 -26.56
N PHE A 374 19.84 2.47 -27.19
CA PHE A 374 19.77 2.69 -28.64
C PHE A 374 18.82 3.82 -28.99
N GLU A 375 19.11 4.43 -30.14
CA GLU A 375 18.25 5.37 -30.84
C GLU A 375 18.10 4.88 -32.27
N LEU A 376 16.85 4.71 -32.69
CA LEU A 376 16.52 4.36 -34.06
C LEU A 376 15.44 5.29 -34.60
N SER A 377 15.49 5.55 -35.90
CA SER A 377 14.46 6.27 -36.64
C SER A 377 13.72 5.30 -37.54
N TYR A 378 12.43 5.55 -37.75
CA TYR A 378 11.61 4.75 -38.66
C TYR A 378 10.76 5.64 -39.56
N LYS A 379 10.57 5.17 -40.80
CA LYS A 379 9.78 5.86 -41.82
C LYS A 379 8.80 4.90 -42.48
N ILE A 380 7.59 5.39 -42.71
CA ILE A 380 6.53 4.69 -43.43
C ILE A 380 6.67 5.03 -44.92
N ILE A 381 7.12 4.05 -45.71
CA ILE A 381 7.44 4.19 -47.14
C ILE A 381 6.34 3.62 -48.04
#